data_AF-A0A7R9QFH3-F1
#
_entry.id   AF-A0A7R9QFH3-F1
#
_cell.length_a   1.000
_cell.length_b   1.000
_cell.length_c   1.000
_cell.angle_alpha   90.00
_cell.angle_beta   90.00
_cell.angle_gamma   90.00
#
_symmetry.space_group_name_H-M   'P 1'
#
loop_
_entity.id
_entity.type
_entity.pdbx_description
1 polymer ?
#
loop_
_entity_poly.entity_id
_entity_poly.type
_entity_poly.pdbx_seq_one_letter_code
_entity_poly.pdbx_strand_id
1 'polypeptide(L)'
;MRTDIEMGRQVTGAANPTVLYVSGGNTQVIAYSHRRYRIFGETLDIAVGNCLDRFARVLKLSNDPSPGYNIEQMAKKGQKYCALPYVIKGMDMSFSGLLSFIEKRAEQWIQSGEYTAEDLCYSLQETVFSMLRPIARNAFVSTKWR
;
A
#
# COMPACT_ATOMS: atom_id res chain seq x y z
N MET A 1 -12.04 -7.35 10.51
CA MET A 1 -12.41 -7.31 9.08
C MET A 1 -13.89 -7.02 8.86
N ARG A 2 -14.85 -7.94 9.13
CA ARG A 2 -16.28 -7.67 8.89
C ARG A 2 -16.83 -6.53 9.76
N THR A 3 -16.45 -6.49 11.03
CA THR A 3 -16.82 -5.40 11.96
C THR A 3 -16.33 -4.03 11.48
N ASP A 4 -15.10 -3.95 10.98
CA ASP A 4 -14.52 -2.69 10.46
C ASP A 4 -15.29 -2.18 9.24
N ILE A 5 -15.72 -3.09 8.36
CA ILE A 5 -16.50 -2.76 7.16
C ILE A 5 -17.91 -2.29 7.55
N GLU A 6 -18.59 -2.98 8.46
CA GLU A 6 -19.94 -2.58 8.90
C GLU A 6 -19.92 -1.26 9.67
N MET A 7 -18.92 -1.03 10.54
CA MET A 7 -18.74 0.28 11.17
C MET A 7 -18.48 1.37 10.14
N GLY A 8 -17.60 1.13 9.17
CA GLY A 8 -17.35 2.07 8.07
C GLY A 8 -18.61 2.41 7.29
N ARG A 9 -19.46 1.43 6.98
CA ARG A 9 -20.76 1.64 6.32
C ARG A 9 -21.71 2.47 7.18
N GLN A 10 -21.80 2.19 8.48
CA GLN A 10 -22.68 2.91 9.39
C GLN A 10 -22.26 4.38 9.55
N VAL A 11 -20.95 4.64 9.63
CA VAL A 11 -20.41 6.01 9.78
C VAL A 11 -20.51 6.81 8.48
N THR A 12 -20.23 6.18 7.33
CA THR A 12 -20.21 6.87 6.03
C THR A 12 -21.56 6.89 5.31
N GLY A 13 -22.53 6.09 5.74
CA GLY A 13 -23.80 5.90 5.05
C GLY A 13 -23.67 5.16 3.70
N ALA A 14 -22.53 4.53 3.42
CA ALA A 14 -22.29 3.87 2.14
C ALA A 14 -23.14 2.60 1.99
N ALA A 15 -24.06 2.60 1.02
CA ALA A 15 -24.98 1.48 0.78
C ALA A 15 -24.25 0.22 0.30
N ASN A 16 -23.38 0.31 -0.72
CA ASN A 16 -22.60 -0.80 -1.28
C ASN A 16 -21.16 -0.36 -1.59
N PRO A 17 -20.29 -0.19 -0.57
CA PRO A 17 -18.93 0.25 -0.81
C PRO A 17 -18.04 -0.89 -1.34
N THR A 18 -17.11 -0.52 -2.22
CA THR A 18 -15.87 -1.28 -2.42
C THR A 18 -14.88 -0.78 -1.36
N VAL A 19 -14.43 -1.67 -0.49
CA VAL A 19 -13.56 -1.38 0.65
C VAL A 19 -12.15 -1.88 0.34
N LEU A 20 -11.20 -0.96 0.29
CA LEU A 20 -9.78 -1.29 0.33
C LEU A 20 -9.36 -1.39 1.81
N TYR A 21 -9.13 -2.61 2.28
CA TYR A 21 -8.70 -2.89 3.64
C TYR A 21 -7.18 -3.01 3.69
N VAL A 22 -6.53 -2.01 4.28
CA VAL A 22 -5.09 -1.98 4.50
C VAL A 22 -4.82 -1.93 5.99
N SER A 23 -4.08 -2.90 6.49
CA SER A 23 -3.59 -2.95 7.86
C SER A 23 -2.11 -3.37 7.88
N GLY A 24 -1.52 -3.41 9.08
CA GLY A 24 -0.16 -3.91 9.27
C GLY A 24 0.03 -5.35 8.77
N GLY A 25 -1.00 -6.18 8.86
CA GLY A 25 -0.93 -7.60 8.52
C GLY A 25 -1.69 -8.01 7.26
N ASN A 26 -2.65 -7.20 6.79
CA ASN A 26 -3.53 -7.56 5.69
C ASN A 26 -3.61 -6.43 4.66
N THR A 27 -3.72 -6.79 3.39
CA THR A 27 -4.01 -5.84 2.30
C THR A 27 -4.93 -6.54 1.33
N GLN A 28 -6.20 -6.15 1.33
CA GLN A 28 -7.27 -6.83 0.59
C GLN A 28 -8.29 -5.82 0.05
N VAL A 29 -8.78 -6.07 -1.16
CA VAL A 29 -9.87 -5.34 -1.77
C VAL A 29 -11.13 -6.17 -1.66
N ILE A 30 -12.10 -5.66 -0.91
CA ILE A 30 -13.31 -6.37 -0.54
C ILE A 30 -14.49 -5.58 -1.09
N ALA A 31 -15.44 -6.25 -1.70
CA ALA A 31 -16.68 -5.59 -2.07
C ALA A 31 -17.89 -6.48 -1.85
N TYR A 32 -19.03 -5.84 -1.67
CA TYR A 32 -20.29 -6.52 -1.48
C TYR A 32 -20.86 -6.96 -2.83
N SER A 33 -21.06 -8.25 -3.02
CA SER A 33 -21.60 -8.82 -4.26
C SER A 33 -22.41 -10.08 -3.97
N HIS A 34 -23.56 -10.25 -4.63
CA HIS A 34 -24.43 -11.42 -4.45
C HIS A 34 -24.80 -11.68 -2.97
N ARG A 35 -25.17 -10.61 -2.24
CA ARG A 35 -25.54 -10.62 -0.82
C ARG A 35 -24.44 -11.09 0.15
N ARG A 36 -23.17 -11.15 -0.27
CA ARG A 36 -22.02 -11.52 0.58
C ARG A 36 -20.82 -10.63 0.28
N TYR A 37 -19.93 -10.46 1.27
CA TYR A 37 -18.62 -9.84 1.02
C TYR A 37 -17.73 -10.84 0.31
N ARG A 38 -17.08 -10.39 -0.77
CA ARG A 38 -16.08 -11.16 -1.52
C ARG A 38 -14.80 -10.37 -1.61
N ILE A 39 -13.68 -11.08 -1.51
CA ILE A 39 -12.35 -10.54 -1.76
C ILE A 39 -12.15 -10.58 -3.29
N PHE A 40 -11.90 -9.41 -3.87
CA PHE A 40 -11.63 -9.25 -5.30
C PHE A 40 -10.14 -9.25 -5.60
N GLY A 41 -9.32 -8.80 -4.65
CA GLY A 41 -7.87 -8.84 -4.80
C GLY A 41 -7.20 -8.84 -3.44
N GLU A 42 -6.07 -9.53 -3.34
CA GLU A 42 -5.27 -9.57 -2.12
C GLU A 42 -3.78 -9.43 -2.40
N THR A 43 -3.02 -9.21 -1.34
CA THR A 43 -1.57 -9.35 -1.43
C THR A 43 -1.19 -10.84 -1.46
N LEU A 44 -0.30 -11.21 -2.37
CA LEU A 44 0.18 -12.58 -2.52
C LEU A 44 1.23 -12.96 -1.48
N ASP A 45 1.85 -11.96 -0.83
CA ASP A 45 2.98 -12.19 0.07
C ASP A 45 2.88 -11.34 1.34
N ILE A 46 3.31 -10.07 1.30
CA ILE A 46 3.32 -9.21 2.49
C ILE A 46 2.30 -8.09 2.40
N ALA A 47 1.71 -7.70 3.52
CA ALA A 47 0.85 -6.52 3.58
C ALA A 47 1.64 -5.23 3.41
N VAL A 48 0.97 -4.20 2.86
CA VAL A 48 1.53 -2.86 2.68
C VAL A 48 2.03 -2.28 4.00
N GLY A 49 1.27 -2.44 5.08
CA GLY A 49 1.68 -1.93 6.40
C GLY A 49 2.98 -2.56 6.91
N ASN A 50 3.19 -3.86 6.70
CA ASN A 50 4.44 -4.55 7.03
C ASN A 50 5.60 -4.07 6.13
N CYS A 51 5.33 -3.88 4.82
CA CYS A 51 6.31 -3.33 3.89
C CYS A 51 6.79 -1.94 4.34
N LEU A 52 5.87 -1.06 4.78
CA LEU A 52 6.20 0.26 5.30
C LEU A 52 6.97 0.19 6.62
N ASP A 53 6.58 -0.68 7.56
CA ASP A 53 7.29 -0.86 8.83
C ASP A 53 8.75 -1.31 8.61
N ARG A 54 8.95 -2.31 7.75
CA ARG A 54 10.30 -2.79 7.42
C ARG A 54 11.13 -1.72 6.71
N PHE A 55 10.53 -0.99 5.78
CA PHE A 55 11.22 0.11 5.10
C PHE A 55 11.63 1.23 6.07
N ALA A 56 10.77 1.61 7.02
CA ALA A 56 11.11 2.58 8.05
C ALA A 56 12.33 2.13 8.88
N ARG A 57 12.43 0.83 9.19
CA ARG A 57 13.59 0.26 9.91
C ARG A 57 14.88 0.34 9.09
N VAL A 58 14.82 0.09 7.78
CA VAL A 58 15.98 0.21 6.87
C VAL A 58 16.51 1.64 6.86
N LEU A 59 15.61 2.62 6.80
CA LEU A 59 15.95 4.04 6.86
C LEU A 59 16.24 4.56 8.27
N LYS A 60 16.19 3.70 9.30
CA LYS A 60 16.38 4.04 10.72
C LYS A 60 15.46 5.18 11.20
N LEU A 61 14.23 5.20 10.69
CA LEU A 61 13.23 6.20 11.07
C LEU A 61 12.65 5.88 12.46
N SER A 62 12.26 6.92 13.18
CA SER A 62 11.57 6.77 14.46
C SER A 62 10.21 6.08 14.25
N ASN A 63 9.83 5.24 15.20
CA ASN A 63 8.52 4.59 15.22
C ASN A 63 7.40 5.46 15.84
N ASP A 64 7.76 6.57 16.48
CA ASP A 64 6.83 7.49 17.14
C ASP A 64 6.52 8.68 16.21
N PRO A 65 5.25 9.02 15.90
CA PRO A 65 3.97 8.44 16.36
C PRO A 65 3.50 7.19 15.59
N SER A 66 3.95 7.01 14.34
CA SER A 66 3.87 5.74 13.62
C SER A 66 4.87 5.74 12.47
N PRO A 67 5.45 4.58 12.10
CA PRO A 67 6.41 4.50 11.00
C PRO A 67 5.79 4.95 9.67
N GLY A 68 4.51 4.62 9.42
CA GLY A 68 3.78 5.05 8.23
C GLY A 68 3.61 6.57 8.14
N TYR A 69 3.28 7.24 9.25
CA TYR A 69 3.15 8.69 9.28
C TYR A 69 4.49 9.38 9.01
N ASN A 70 5.58 8.88 9.61
CA ASN A 70 6.91 9.45 9.41
C ASN A 70 7.38 9.30 7.96
N ILE A 71 7.12 8.15 7.33
CA ILE A 71 7.37 7.95 5.89
C ILE A 71 6.57 8.97 5.06
N GLU A 72 5.30 9.21 5.38
CA GLU A 72 4.46 10.18 4.66
C GLU A 72 5.00 11.62 4.79
N GLN A 73 5.42 12.02 6.00
CA GLN A 73 5.99 13.35 6.21
C GLN A 73 7.32 13.54 5.46
N MET A 74 8.13 12.48 5.33
CA MET A 74 9.35 12.52 4.53
C MET A 74 9.06 12.49 3.03
N ALA A 75 8.10 11.68 2.60
CA ALA A 75 7.67 11.60 1.21
C ALA A 75 7.23 12.96 0.66
N LYS A 76 6.58 13.80 1.48
CA LYS A 76 6.19 15.17 1.10
C LYS A 76 7.37 16.09 0.78
N LYS A 77 8.57 15.77 1.29
CA LYS A 77 9.80 16.52 1.04
C LYS A 77 10.60 15.95 -0.14
N GLY A 78 10.31 14.72 -0.56
CA GLY A 78 10.97 14.08 -1.69
C GLY A 78 10.64 14.80 -3.00
N GLN A 79 11.63 14.91 -3.88
CA GLN A 79 11.49 15.58 -5.18
C GLN A 79 11.82 14.63 -6.33
N LYS A 80 12.71 13.65 -6.10
CA LYS A 80 13.19 12.74 -7.13
C LYS A 80 12.48 11.40 -7.03
N TYR A 81 11.84 11.01 -8.13
CA TYR A 81 11.24 9.69 -8.24
C TYR A 81 12.29 8.64 -8.67
N CYS A 82 12.34 7.53 -7.94
CA CYS A 82 13.14 6.36 -8.24
C CYS A 82 12.25 5.24 -8.79
N ALA A 83 12.67 4.61 -9.89
CA ALA A 83 11.94 3.50 -10.48
C ALA A 83 12.06 2.24 -9.60
N LEU A 84 10.96 1.90 -8.94
CA LEU A 84 10.83 0.70 -8.10
C LEU A 84 10.08 -0.40 -8.86
N PRO A 85 10.36 -1.69 -8.56
CA PRO A 85 9.69 -2.80 -9.24
C PRO A 85 8.19 -2.79 -8.91
N TYR A 86 7.39 -2.84 -9.97
CA TYR A 86 5.94 -2.81 -9.89
C TYR A 86 5.37 -4.18 -10.29
N VAL A 87 4.79 -4.93 -9.34
CA VAL A 87 4.29 -6.29 -9.58
C VAL A 87 2.79 -6.37 -9.27
N ILE A 88 1.98 -6.45 -10.33
CA ILE A 88 0.55 -6.76 -10.26
C ILE A 88 0.27 -8.00 -11.10
N LYS A 89 -0.53 -8.91 -10.56
CA LYS A 89 -1.03 -10.10 -11.24
C LYS A 89 -2.56 -10.08 -11.21
N GLY A 90 -3.17 -9.54 -12.27
CA GLY A 90 -4.63 -9.43 -12.36
C GLY A 90 -5.19 -8.44 -11.32
N MET A 91 -5.85 -8.95 -10.29
CA MET A 91 -6.34 -8.16 -9.14
C MET A 91 -5.46 -8.31 -7.89
N ASP A 92 -4.43 -9.15 -7.96
CA ASP A 92 -3.53 -9.40 -6.83
C ASP A 92 -2.22 -8.63 -6.99
N MET A 93 -1.56 -8.36 -5.86
CA MET A 93 -0.36 -7.54 -5.77
C MET A 93 0.72 -8.22 -4.94
N SER A 94 1.99 -7.90 -5.22
CA SER A 94 3.13 -8.45 -4.51
C SER A 94 4.10 -7.34 -4.13
N PHE A 95 4.38 -7.24 -2.83
CA PHE A 95 5.25 -6.19 -2.26
C PHE A 95 6.61 -6.74 -1.78
N SER A 96 6.79 -8.06 -1.71
CA SER A 96 8.04 -8.67 -1.25
C SER A 96 9.24 -8.32 -2.15
N GLY A 97 9.03 -8.35 -3.47
CA GLY A 97 10.05 -7.98 -4.45
C GLY A 97 10.42 -6.50 -4.38
N LEU A 98 9.44 -5.64 -4.12
CA LEU A 98 9.66 -4.22 -3.90
C LEU A 98 10.47 -3.95 -2.64
N LEU A 99 10.11 -4.58 -1.52
CA LEU A 99 10.84 -4.42 -0.27
C LEU A 99 12.29 -4.89 -0.39
N SER A 100 12.51 -6.09 -0.95
CA SER A 100 13.84 -6.68 -1.10
C SER A 100 14.75 -5.84 -2.02
N PHE A 101 14.16 -5.23 -3.04
CA PHE A 101 14.90 -4.36 -3.95
C PHE A 101 15.35 -3.07 -3.27
N ILE A 102 14.46 -2.46 -2.48
CA ILE A 102 14.77 -1.25 -1.74
C ILE A 102 15.78 -1.54 -0.63
N GLU A 103 15.62 -2.62 0.14
CA GLU A 103 16.58 -3.03 1.17
C GLU A 103 18.01 -3.12 0.62
N LYS A 104 18.18 -3.71 -0.58
CA LYS A 104 19.50 -3.86 -1.21
C LYS A 104 20.07 -2.56 -1.78
N ARG A 105 19.22 -1.68 -2.32
CA ARG A 105 19.67 -0.47 -3.03
C ARG A 105 19.67 0.79 -2.19
N ALA A 106 18.86 0.86 -1.13
CA ALA A 106 18.76 2.03 -0.26
C ALA A 106 20.12 2.39 0.33
N GLU A 107 20.87 1.41 0.85
CA GLU A 107 22.20 1.65 1.40
C GLU A 107 23.17 2.21 0.34
N GLN A 108 23.14 1.66 -0.88
CA GLN A 108 24.00 2.10 -1.98
C GLN A 108 23.65 3.52 -2.45
N TRP A 109 22.37 3.83 -2.60
CA TRP A 109 21.90 5.14 -3.04
C TRP A 109 22.14 6.25 -2.02
N ILE A 110 22.01 5.92 -0.73
CA ILE A 110 22.32 6.85 0.36
C ILE A 110 23.82 7.12 0.41
N GLN A 111 24.66 6.08 0.23
CA GLN A 111 26.12 6.24 0.21
C GLN A 111 26.63 6.98 -1.02
N SER A 112 26.03 6.75 -2.19
CA SER A 112 26.38 7.47 -3.43
C SER A 112 25.86 8.91 -3.46
N GLY A 113 24.93 9.27 -2.58
CA GLY A 113 24.25 10.57 -2.56
C GLY A 113 23.31 10.80 -3.74
N GLU A 114 22.94 9.74 -4.47
CA GLU A 114 22.11 9.84 -5.66
C GLU A 114 20.62 10.06 -5.33
N TYR A 115 20.17 9.56 -4.18
CA TYR A 115 18.82 9.72 -3.64
C TYR A 115 18.89 9.94 -2.13
N THR A 116 18.04 10.82 -1.61
CA THR A 116 17.89 10.99 -0.16
C THR A 116 16.85 10.02 0.41
N ALA A 117 16.80 9.88 1.74
CA ALA A 117 15.79 9.07 2.40
C ALA A 117 14.36 9.57 2.07
N GLU A 118 14.18 10.88 1.93
CA GLU A 118 12.92 11.51 1.53
C GLU A 118 12.48 11.11 0.11
N ASP A 119 13.42 11.11 -0.84
CA ASP A 119 13.15 10.67 -2.23
C ASP A 119 12.73 9.19 -2.29
N LEU A 120 13.36 8.35 -1.46
CA LEU A 120 13.00 6.93 -1.36
C LEU A 120 11.60 6.75 -0.77
N CYS A 121 11.27 7.48 0.30
CA CYS A 121 9.93 7.51 0.89
C CYS A 121 8.88 7.93 -0.14
N TYR A 122 9.15 8.99 -0.90
CA TYR A 122 8.27 9.47 -1.97
C TYR A 122 8.05 8.41 -3.04
N SER A 123 9.14 7.83 -3.56
CA SER A 123 9.09 6.81 -4.61
C SER A 123 8.32 5.56 -4.17
N LEU A 124 8.51 5.14 -2.92
CA LEU A 124 7.80 4.02 -2.33
C LEU A 124 6.30 4.26 -2.28
N GLN A 125 5.87 5.41 -1.73
CA GLN A 125 4.46 5.74 -1.60
C GLN A 125 3.78 5.83 -2.98
N GLU A 126 4.39 6.53 -3.93
CA GLU A 126 3.85 6.65 -5.29
C GLU A 126 3.70 5.30 -5.97
N THR A 127 4.66 4.39 -5.78
CA THR A 127 4.62 3.05 -6.36
C THR A 127 3.51 2.22 -5.72
N VAL A 128 3.39 2.22 -4.39
CA VAL A 128 2.35 1.48 -3.64
C VAL A 128 0.95 1.99 -3.97
N PHE A 129 0.72 3.31 -3.95
CA PHE A 129 -0.58 3.88 -4.30
C PHE A 129 -0.94 3.62 -5.77
N SER A 130 0.06 3.65 -6.66
CA SER A 130 -0.13 3.26 -8.05
C SER A 130 -0.43 1.79 -8.24
N MET A 131 -0.08 0.91 -7.28
CA MET A 131 -0.49 -0.50 -7.30
C MET A 131 -1.94 -0.66 -6.83
N LEU A 132 -2.31 0.04 -5.76
CA LEU A 132 -3.62 -0.10 -5.11
C LEU A 132 -4.76 0.49 -5.96
N ARG A 133 -4.52 1.63 -6.61
CA ARG A 133 -5.53 2.38 -7.37
C ARG A 133 -6.18 1.56 -8.51
N PRO A 134 -5.44 0.92 -9.43
CA PRO A 134 -6.03 0.10 -10.48
C PRO A 134 -6.88 -1.05 -9.95
N ILE A 135 -6.44 -1.69 -8.87
CA ILE A 135 -7.12 -2.85 -8.28
C ILE A 135 -8.44 -2.42 -7.63
N ALA A 136 -8.43 -1.33 -6.86
CA ALA A 136 -9.64 -0.74 -6.30
C ALA A 136 -10.64 -0.34 -7.40
N ARG A 137 -10.15 0.28 -8.49
CA ARG A 137 -10.97 0.63 -9.65
C ARG A 137 -11.58 -0.61 -10.32
N ASN A 138 -10.79 -1.66 -10.55
CA ASN A 138 -11.25 -2.88 -11.21
C ASN A 138 -12.29 -3.63 -10.36
N ALA A 139 -12.09 -3.68 -9.03
CA ALA A 139 -13.08 -4.24 -8.11
C ALA A 139 -14.40 -3.44 -8.12
N PHE A 140 -14.31 -2.10 -8.15
CA PHE A 140 -15.48 -1.23 -8.26
C PHE A 140 -16.25 -1.45 -9.57
N VAL A 141 -15.55 -1.53 -10.70
CA VAL A 141 -16.19 -1.83 -12.00
C VAL A 141 -16.85 -3.22 -11.97
N SER A 142 -16.17 -4.22 -11.40
CA SER A 142 -16.69 -5.60 -11.33
C SER A 142 -17.95 -5.75 -10.48
N THR A 143 -18.21 -4.80 -9.58
CA THR A 143 -19.39 -4.80 -8.70
C THR A 143 -20.55 -3.96 -9.24
N LYS A 144 -20.28 -2.95 -10.07
CA LYS A 144 -21.32 -2.11 -10.69
C LYS A 144 -22.00 -2.73 -11.91
N TRP A 145 -21.34 -3.64 -12.62
CA TRP A 145 -21.83 -4.23 -13.87
C TRP A 145 -22.56 -5.57 -13.69
N ARG A 146 -23.02 -5.89 -12.47
CA ARG A 146 -23.77 -7.12 -12.17
C ARG A 146 -24.90 -6.91 -11.19
#